data_AF-A0A959X0N1-F1
#
_entry.id   AF-A0A959X0N1-F1
#
_cell.length_a   1.000
_cell.length_b   1.000
_cell.length_c   1.000
_cell.angle_alpha   90.00
_cell.angle_beta   90.00
_cell.angle_gamma   90.00
#
_symmetry.space_group_name_H-M   'P 1'
#
loop_
_entity.id
_entity.type
_entity.pdbx_description
1 polymer ?
#
loop_
_entity_poly.entity_id
_entity_poly.type
_entity_poly.pdbx_seq_one_letter_code
_entity_poly.pdbx_strand_id
1 'polypeptide(L)'
;MTGVFVADVQLRWTDLDAQGHVNNVMVADYLQQARAEFMLSGDAGEMIEDGVVVVAHQISYRNPIHYSDDPLRAELWVAEVGAARLVIAYRLIQDDSLCVEARTVLCPYDFERMVPRRLTRRERGFFTAWLDENTAPLPELVAPELAGRGKITPVQVRWSDPDRYQHVNNVRYLDYVLAGRVDMTSHADPSMARVAMGNADAARWLIARQDIDYLVQMMFRLEPFHVLTAPVHLGTSSIVLATEIVDPDDGIVHAKARTVLVCADEAGHKRPLPDAARAALEKLLTTQ
;
A
#
# COMPACT_ATOMS: atom_id res chain seq x y z
N MET A 1 0.10 -17.14 -25.60
CA MET A 1 0.45 -15.71 -25.51
C MET A 1 0.18 -15.33 -24.07
N THR A 2 1.24 -15.04 -23.31
CA THR A 2 1.11 -14.42 -21.98
C THR A 2 0.46 -13.05 -22.21
N GLY A 3 -0.77 -12.87 -21.73
CA GLY A 3 -1.53 -11.65 -21.93
C GLY A 3 -1.20 -10.62 -20.85
N VAL A 4 -1.01 -9.37 -21.26
CA VAL A 4 -1.10 -8.22 -20.36
C VAL A 4 -2.48 -7.60 -20.58
N PHE A 5 -3.25 -7.46 -19.51
CA PHE A 5 -4.50 -6.70 -19.52
C PHE A 5 -4.17 -5.22 -19.31
N VAL A 6 -4.85 -4.34 -20.04
CA VAL A 6 -4.66 -2.89 -19.94
C VAL A 6 -5.98 -2.26 -19.54
N ALA A 7 -5.96 -1.52 -18.45
CA ALA A 7 -7.06 -0.68 -17.97
C ALA A 7 -6.64 0.79 -18.02
N ASP A 8 -7.59 1.65 -18.36
CA ASP A 8 -7.39 3.10 -18.34
C ASP A 8 -8.03 3.67 -17.06
N VAL A 9 -7.19 4.19 -16.15
CA VAL A 9 -7.63 4.70 -14.85
C VAL A 9 -7.67 6.24 -14.89
N GLN A 10 -8.87 6.80 -14.83
CA GLN A 10 -9.04 8.26 -14.80
C GLN A 10 -8.51 8.85 -13.49
N LEU A 11 -7.60 9.83 -13.61
CA LEU A 11 -7.08 10.59 -12.48
C LEU A 11 -8.09 11.64 -12.02
N ARG A 12 -8.17 11.87 -10.70
CA ARG A 12 -9.03 12.90 -10.12
C ARG A 12 -8.18 13.97 -9.46
N TRP A 13 -8.65 15.21 -9.51
CA TRP A 13 -7.99 16.32 -8.83
C TRP A 13 -7.79 16.07 -7.33
N THR A 14 -8.78 15.41 -6.69
CA THR A 14 -8.75 15.07 -5.26
C THR A 14 -7.74 14.01 -4.88
N ASP A 15 -7.16 13.31 -5.86
CA ASP A 15 -6.17 12.26 -5.59
C ASP A 15 -4.78 12.86 -5.32
N LEU A 16 -4.57 14.14 -5.65
CA LEU A 16 -3.34 14.87 -5.37
C LEU A 16 -3.20 15.17 -3.87
N ASP A 17 -1.98 15.07 -3.36
CA ASP A 17 -1.63 15.58 -2.04
C ASP A 17 -1.05 17.01 -2.11
N ALA A 18 -0.67 17.56 -0.95
CA ALA A 18 -0.14 18.91 -0.84
C ALA A 18 1.18 19.14 -1.61
N GLN A 19 1.85 18.07 -2.08
CA GLN A 19 3.06 18.15 -2.89
C GLN A 19 2.75 18.20 -4.41
N GLY A 20 1.47 18.17 -4.80
CA GLY A 20 1.02 18.38 -6.18
C GLY A 20 1.15 17.15 -7.09
N HIS A 21 1.35 15.98 -6.51
CA HIS A 21 1.32 14.68 -7.20
C HIS A 21 0.30 13.77 -6.51
N VAL A 22 -0.10 12.69 -7.19
CA VAL A 22 -1.02 11.70 -6.64
C VAL A 22 -0.48 11.17 -5.32
N ASN A 23 -1.34 11.17 -4.30
CA ASN A 23 -1.05 10.61 -3.00
C ASN A 23 -0.72 9.13 -3.13
N ASN A 24 0.36 8.69 -2.47
CA ASN A 24 0.80 7.31 -2.52
C ASN A 24 -0.30 6.29 -2.18
N VAL A 25 -1.26 6.63 -1.32
CA VAL A 25 -2.37 5.74 -0.94
C VAL A 25 -3.33 5.50 -2.10
N MET A 26 -3.59 6.51 -2.94
CA MET A 26 -4.51 6.41 -4.07
C MET A 26 -4.05 5.40 -5.13
N VAL A 27 -2.74 5.11 -5.19
CA VAL A 27 -2.22 4.06 -6.06
C VAL A 27 -2.90 2.72 -5.78
N ALA A 28 -3.13 2.34 -4.52
CA ALA A 28 -3.83 1.08 -4.22
C ALA A 28 -5.29 1.06 -4.72
N ASP A 29 -5.95 2.23 -4.75
CA ASP A 29 -7.28 2.37 -5.36
C ASP A 29 -7.22 2.15 -6.87
N TYR A 30 -6.21 2.69 -7.55
CA TYR A 30 -5.99 2.47 -8.99
C TYR A 30 -5.72 0.99 -9.30
N LEU A 31 -4.89 0.32 -8.49
CA LEU A 31 -4.67 -1.13 -8.60
C LEU A 31 -5.96 -1.93 -8.39
N GLN A 32 -6.82 -1.49 -7.46
CA GLN A 32 -8.11 -2.10 -7.20
C GLN A 32 -9.09 -1.91 -8.36
N GLN A 33 -9.17 -0.71 -8.93
CA GLN A 33 -10.01 -0.41 -10.08
C GLN A 33 -9.60 -1.23 -11.31
N ALA A 34 -8.32 -1.22 -11.67
CA ALA A 34 -7.81 -1.99 -12.80
C ALA A 34 -8.04 -3.49 -12.62
N ARG A 35 -7.82 -4.02 -11.41
CA ARG A 35 -8.11 -5.42 -11.08
C ARG A 35 -9.60 -5.76 -11.22
N ALA A 36 -10.49 -4.88 -10.75
CA ALA A 36 -11.92 -5.10 -10.83
C ALA A 36 -12.36 -5.19 -12.30
N GLU A 37 -11.90 -4.26 -13.15
CA GLU A 37 -12.16 -4.29 -14.58
C GLU A 37 -11.65 -5.59 -15.25
N PHE A 38 -10.42 -5.98 -14.94
CA PHE A 38 -9.85 -7.23 -15.42
C PHE A 38 -10.71 -8.45 -15.06
N MET A 39 -11.12 -8.56 -13.80
CA MET A 39 -11.92 -9.70 -13.34
C MET A 39 -13.32 -9.70 -13.97
N LEU A 40 -13.96 -8.53 -14.09
CA LEU A 40 -15.27 -8.37 -14.74
C LEU A 40 -15.22 -8.66 -16.25
N SER A 41 -14.06 -8.54 -16.89
CA SER A 41 -13.90 -8.84 -18.32
C SER A 41 -13.99 -10.33 -18.66
N GLY A 42 -14.02 -11.23 -17.67
CA GLY A 42 -14.05 -12.67 -17.90
C GLY A 42 -14.67 -13.48 -16.77
N ASP A 43 -14.26 -14.73 -16.67
CA ASP A 43 -14.88 -15.73 -15.78
C ASP A 43 -14.61 -15.53 -14.27
N ALA A 44 -13.92 -14.46 -13.89
CA ALA A 44 -13.66 -14.09 -12.50
C ALA A 44 -14.59 -12.98 -11.99
N GLY A 45 -15.53 -12.47 -12.80
CA GLY A 45 -16.41 -11.36 -12.43
C GLY A 45 -17.24 -11.65 -11.17
N GLU A 46 -17.80 -12.85 -11.09
CA GLU A 46 -18.56 -13.33 -9.92
C GLU A 46 -17.74 -13.29 -8.62
N MET A 47 -16.41 -13.42 -8.66
CA MET A 47 -15.59 -13.35 -7.44
C MET A 47 -15.61 -11.97 -6.77
N ILE A 48 -15.90 -10.91 -7.52
CA ILE A 48 -16.10 -9.57 -6.94
C ILE A 48 -17.39 -9.53 -6.11
N GLU A 49 -18.35 -10.40 -6.43
CA GLU A 49 -19.62 -10.55 -5.73
C GLU A 49 -19.58 -11.61 -4.61
N ASP A 50 -19.05 -12.78 -4.93
CA ASP A 50 -19.07 -13.99 -4.09
C ASP A 50 -17.94 -14.05 -3.07
N GLY A 51 -16.86 -13.29 -3.31
CA GLY A 51 -15.84 -13.02 -2.32
C GLY A 51 -14.42 -13.37 -2.73
N VAL A 52 -13.60 -12.32 -2.76
CA VAL A 52 -12.15 -12.38 -2.81
C VAL A 52 -11.62 -11.35 -1.84
N VAL A 53 -10.65 -11.75 -1.01
CA VAL A 53 -9.99 -10.83 -0.07
C VAL A 53 -8.58 -10.53 -0.54
N VAL A 54 -8.14 -9.30 -0.31
CA VAL A 54 -6.74 -8.91 -0.47
C VAL A 54 -5.98 -9.32 0.79
N VAL A 55 -4.96 -10.16 0.60
CA VAL A 55 -4.09 -10.64 1.68
C VAL A 55 -2.89 -9.72 1.85
N ALA A 56 -2.34 -9.20 0.75
CA ALA A 56 -1.19 -8.30 0.81
C ALA A 56 -1.07 -7.41 -0.43
N HIS A 57 -0.47 -6.25 -0.24
CA HIS A 57 0.04 -5.39 -1.30
C HIS A 57 1.54 -5.15 -1.16
N GLN A 58 2.19 -5.01 -2.30
CA GLN A 58 3.60 -4.70 -2.44
C GLN A 58 3.74 -3.63 -3.53
N ILE A 59 4.07 -2.38 -3.18
CA ILE A 59 3.98 -1.24 -4.10
C ILE A 59 5.30 -0.48 -4.15
N SER A 60 6.02 -0.57 -5.26
CA SER A 60 7.23 0.22 -5.54
C SER A 60 6.87 1.46 -6.34
N TYR A 61 7.21 2.63 -5.82
CA TYR A 61 7.00 3.92 -6.50
C TYR A 61 8.31 4.32 -7.19
N ARG A 62 8.25 4.44 -8.51
CA ARG A 62 9.41 4.72 -9.39
C ARG A 62 9.46 6.18 -9.77
N ASN A 63 8.32 6.74 -10.18
CA ASN A 63 8.17 8.15 -10.55
C ASN A 63 6.84 8.68 -9.98
N PRO A 64 6.74 9.99 -9.67
CA PRO A 64 5.48 10.59 -9.28
C PRO A 64 4.46 10.49 -10.42
N ILE A 65 3.18 10.43 -10.06
CA ILE A 65 2.06 10.54 -11.00
C ILE A 65 1.50 11.95 -10.83
N HIS A 66 1.42 12.70 -11.91
CA HIS A 66 0.85 14.05 -11.91
C HIS A 66 -0.59 14.00 -12.42
N TYR A 67 -1.39 15.01 -12.07
CA TYR A 67 -2.71 15.14 -12.66
C TYR A 67 -2.60 15.31 -14.17
N SER A 68 -3.44 14.57 -14.90
CA SER A 68 -3.59 14.66 -16.33
C SER A 68 -5.07 14.44 -16.67
N ASP A 69 -5.51 15.03 -17.77
CA ASP A 69 -6.82 14.74 -18.34
C ASP A 69 -6.82 13.36 -19.03
N ASP A 70 -5.66 12.94 -19.55
CA ASP A 70 -5.47 11.60 -20.11
C ASP A 70 -5.42 10.55 -18.98
N PRO A 71 -6.02 9.35 -19.19
CA PRO A 71 -6.04 8.31 -18.17
C PRO A 71 -4.64 7.75 -17.91
N LEU A 72 -4.43 7.31 -16.66
CA LEU A 72 -3.26 6.54 -16.28
C LEU A 72 -3.40 5.11 -16.82
N ARG A 73 -2.42 4.66 -17.61
CA ARG A 73 -2.40 3.30 -18.14
C ARG A 73 -2.00 2.31 -17.04
N ALA A 74 -2.90 1.43 -16.67
CA ALA A 74 -2.67 0.34 -15.72
C ALA A 74 -2.54 -0.99 -16.48
N GLU A 75 -1.33 -1.50 -16.56
CA GLU A 75 -1.06 -2.85 -17.05
C GLU A 75 -1.10 -3.84 -15.90
N LEU A 76 -1.73 -5.00 -16.11
CA LEU A 76 -1.73 -6.08 -15.12
C LEU A 76 -1.72 -7.45 -15.79
N TRP A 77 -1.14 -8.42 -15.08
CA TRP A 77 -1.10 -9.81 -15.48
C TRP A 77 -1.02 -10.70 -14.24
N VAL A 78 -1.23 -12.00 -14.42
CA VAL A 78 -1.17 -12.96 -13.32
C VAL A 78 0.27 -13.43 -13.14
N ALA A 79 0.80 -13.32 -11.93
CA ALA A 79 2.16 -13.75 -11.58
C ALA A 79 2.20 -15.15 -10.95
N GLU A 80 1.11 -15.58 -10.30
CA GLU A 80 1.03 -16.88 -9.64
C GLU A 80 -0.43 -17.34 -9.51
N VAL A 81 -0.69 -18.63 -9.76
CA VAL A 81 -2.01 -19.26 -9.57
C VAL A 81 -1.89 -20.50 -8.67
N GLY A 82 -2.16 -20.35 -7.39
CA GLY A 82 -2.22 -21.44 -6.39
C GLY A 82 -3.61 -22.08 -6.29
N ALA A 83 -3.82 -22.98 -5.32
CA ALA A 83 -5.11 -23.64 -5.07
C ALA A 83 -6.21 -22.67 -4.61
N ALA A 84 -5.85 -21.78 -3.67
CA ALA A 84 -6.69 -20.79 -3.01
C ALA A 84 -5.94 -19.45 -2.87
N ARG A 85 -5.02 -19.17 -3.81
CA ARG A 85 -4.13 -18.01 -3.81
C ARG A 85 -3.92 -17.55 -5.26
N LEU A 86 -3.98 -16.25 -5.48
CA LEU A 86 -3.64 -15.62 -6.76
C LEU A 86 -2.70 -14.45 -6.48
N VAL A 87 -1.70 -14.25 -7.34
CA VAL A 87 -0.88 -13.03 -7.31
C VAL A 87 -1.06 -12.32 -8.64
N ILE A 88 -1.50 -11.06 -8.59
CA ILE A 88 -1.57 -10.17 -9.75
C ILE A 88 -0.42 -9.18 -9.65
N ALA A 89 0.31 -9.00 -10.74
CA ALA A 89 1.36 -8.00 -10.88
C ALA A 89 0.86 -6.83 -11.75
N TYR A 90 1.39 -5.64 -11.50
CA TYR A 90 0.93 -4.40 -12.11
C TYR A 90 2.09 -3.50 -12.52
N ARG A 91 1.89 -2.75 -13.60
CA ARG A 91 2.64 -1.52 -13.91
C ARG A 91 1.68 -0.38 -14.13
N LEU A 92 1.94 0.77 -13.51
CA LEU A 92 1.24 2.02 -13.84
C LEU A 92 2.18 2.92 -14.62
N ILE A 93 1.71 3.40 -15.77
CA ILE A 93 2.51 4.13 -16.75
C ILE A 93 1.80 5.45 -17.06
N GLN A 94 2.53 6.57 -16.97
CA GLN A 94 2.10 7.90 -17.39
C GLN A 94 3.14 8.47 -18.34
N ASP A 95 2.73 8.97 -19.50
CA ASP A 95 3.62 9.58 -20.51
C ASP A 95 4.84 8.70 -20.85
N ASP A 96 4.60 7.39 -21.08
CA ASP A 96 5.61 6.34 -21.31
C ASP A 96 6.61 6.12 -20.16
N SER A 97 6.43 6.80 -19.02
CA SER A 97 7.24 6.63 -17.82
C SER A 97 6.59 5.61 -16.88
N LEU A 98 7.39 4.63 -16.44
CA LEU A 98 6.97 3.69 -15.41
C LEU A 98 6.88 4.42 -14.06
N CYS A 99 5.66 4.59 -13.55
CA CYS A 99 5.42 5.27 -12.27
C CYS A 99 5.39 4.29 -11.10
N VAL A 100 4.76 3.13 -11.28
CA VAL A 100 4.57 2.14 -10.21
C VAL A 100 4.79 0.73 -10.72
N GLU A 101 5.44 -0.10 -9.92
CA GLU A 101 5.39 -1.56 -10.02
C GLU A 101 4.77 -2.13 -8.75
N ALA A 102 3.77 -2.99 -8.89
CA ALA A 102 3.08 -3.52 -7.73
C ALA A 102 2.70 -4.99 -7.85
N ARG A 103 2.40 -5.60 -6.71
CA ARG A 103 1.80 -6.92 -6.60
C ARG A 103 0.68 -6.91 -5.58
N THR A 104 -0.36 -7.68 -5.88
CA THR A 104 -1.49 -7.92 -4.98
C THR A 104 -1.66 -9.41 -4.81
N VAL A 105 -1.68 -9.86 -3.57
CA VAL A 105 -1.99 -11.25 -3.21
C VAL A 105 -3.46 -11.32 -2.87
N LEU A 106 -4.19 -12.20 -3.54
CA LEU A 106 -5.61 -12.44 -3.35
C LEU A 106 -5.85 -13.86 -2.82
N CYS A 107 -6.91 -14.00 -2.04
CA CYS A 107 -7.45 -15.27 -1.60
C CYS A 107 -8.95 -15.31 -1.89
N PRO A 108 -9.45 -16.27 -2.71
CA PRO A 108 -10.88 -16.51 -2.80
C PRO A 108 -11.42 -16.89 -1.43
N TYR A 109 -12.55 -16.30 -1.04
CA TYR A 109 -13.06 -16.42 0.32
C TYR A 109 -14.56 -16.73 0.30
N ASP A 110 -14.99 -17.58 1.25
CA ASP A 110 -16.40 -17.86 1.51
C ASP A 110 -16.81 -17.02 2.73
N PHE A 111 -17.59 -15.97 2.49
CA PHE A 111 -18.03 -15.04 3.53
C PHE A 111 -19.16 -15.60 4.41
N GLU A 112 -19.88 -16.63 3.98
CA GLU A 112 -20.88 -17.28 4.84
C GLU A 112 -20.20 -18.16 5.89
N ARG A 113 -19.15 -18.88 5.48
CA ARG A 113 -18.41 -19.80 6.36
C ARG A 113 -17.19 -19.16 7.02
N MET A 114 -16.81 -17.96 6.58
CA MET A 114 -15.61 -17.24 7.03
C MET A 114 -14.32 -18.06 6.85
N VAL A 115 -14.15 -18.67 5.66
CA VAL A 115 -12.96 -19.48 5.34
C VAL A 115 -12.44 -19.25 3.91
N PRO A 116 -11.13 -19.40 3.68
CA PRO A 116 -10.59 -19.50 2.32
C PRO A 116 -11.23 -20.62 1.52
N ARG A 117 -11.55 -20.36 0.25
CA ARG A 117 -12.04 -21.38 -0.68
C ARG A 117 -11.06 -21.60 -1.82
N ARG A 118 -11.17 -22.77 -2.47
CA ARG A 118 -10.38 -23.05 -3.68
C ARG A 118 -10.96 -22.28 -4.87
N LEU A 119 -10.07 -21.92 -5.79
CA LEU A 119 -10.47 -21.47 -7.12
C LEU A 119 -11.24 -22.60 -7.81
N THR A 120 -12.38 -22.27 -8.41
CA THR A 120 -13.12 -23.18 -9.28
C THR A 120 -12.29 -23.47 -10.54
N ARG A 121 -12.68 -24.51 -11.30
CA ARG A 121 -11.99 -24.82 -12.56
C ARG A 121 -12.06 -23.66 -13.56
N ARG A 122 -13.19 -22.95 -13.58
CA ARG A 122 -13.45 -21.81 -14.47
C ARG A 122 -12.56 -20.63 -14.11
N GLU A 123 -12.58 -20.22 -12.83
CA GLU A 123 -11.74 -19.14 -12.30
C GLU A 123 -10.24 -19.43 -12.52
N ARG A 124 -9.79 -20.66 -12.18
CA ARG A 124 -8.40 -21.07 -12.41
C ARG A 124 -8.03 -20.98 -13.89
N GLY A 125 -8.88 -21.51 -14.77
CA GLY A 125 -8.65 -21.48 -16.22
C GLY A 125 -8.47 -20.06 -16.75
N PHE A 126 -9.33 -19.14 -16.29
CA PHE A 126 -9.21 -17.71 -16.60
C PHE A 126 -7.87 -17.14 -16.14
N PHE A 127 -7.52 -17.23 -14.86
CA PHE A 127 -6.26 -16.65 -14.37
C PHE A 127 -5.01 -17.28 -14.99
N THR A 128 -5.03 -18.60 -15.27
CA THR A 128 -3.92 -19.27 -15.95
C THR A 128 -3.73 -18.76 -17.38
N ALA A 129 -4.78 -18.29 -18.08
CA ALA A 129 -4.63 -17.70 -19.40
C ALA A 129 -3.82 -16.38 -19.41
N TRP A 130 -3.76 -15.69 -18.26
CA TRP A 130 -3.02 -14.44 -18.05
C TRP A 130 -1.72 -14.62 -17.26
N LEU A 131 -1.34 -15.88 -16.98
CA LEU A 131 -0.15 -16.19 -16.19
C LEU A 131 1.12 -15.92 -16.98
N ASP A 132 2.02 -15.11 -16.42
CA ASP A 132 3.42 -15.02 -16.85
C ASP A 132 4.33 -15.67 -15.79
N GLU A 133 4.80 -16.88 -16.09
CA GLU A 133 5.67 -17.69 -15.23
C GLU A 133 7.06 -17.04 -15.01
N ASN A 134 7.44 -16.06 -15.84
CA ASN A 134 8.72 -15.36 -15.71
C ASN A 134 8.64 -14.13 -14.80
N THR A 135 7.50 -13.90 -14.14
CA THR A 135 7.32 -12.71 -13.30
C THR A 135 8.16 -12.81 -12.03
N ALA A 136 9.32 -12.16 -12.01
CA ALA A 136 10.22 -12.13 -10.86
C ALA A 136 9.56 -11.47 -9.63
N PRO A 137 9.64 -12.07 -8.43
CA PRO A 137 9.10 -11.51 -7.20
C PRO A 137 9.71 -10.15 -6.87
N LEU A 138 8.90 -9.26 -6.27
CA LEU A 138 9.46 -8.06 -5.67
C LEU A 138 10.21 -8.47 -4.39
N PRO A 139 11.39 -7.90 -4.12
CA PRO A 139 12.13 -8.20 -2.90
C PRO A 139 11.26 -7.98 -1.66
N GLU A 140 11.32 -8.93 -0.74
CA GLU A 140 10.55 -8.85 0.51
C GLU A 140 11.15 -7.78 1.42
N LEU A 141 10.29 -6.92 1.97
CA LEU A 141 10.64 -6.00 3.04
C LEU A 141 10.32 -6.63 4.40
N VAL A 142 11.31 -7.30 4.98
CA VAL A 142 11.20 -7.86 6.32
C VAL A 142 11.39 -6.75 7.36
N ALA A 143 10.50 -6.70 8.34
CA ALA A 143 10.62 -5.84 9.50
C ALA A 143 10.25 -6.62 10.77
N PRO A 144 10.88 -6.31 11.92
CA PRO A 144 10.55 -6.94 13.19
C PRO A 144 9.11 -6.59 13.60
N GLU A 145 8.53 -7.44 14.45
CA GLU A 145 7.28 -7.11 15.13
C GLU A 145 7.50 -5.95 16.10
N LEU A 146 6.56 -5.02 16.11
CA LEU A 146 6.63 -3.89 17.04
C LEU A 146 6.27 -4.33 18.45
N ALA A 147 5.32 -5.26 18.61
CA ALA A 147 4.94 -5.86 19.89
C ALA A 147 4.69 -4.78 20.98
N GLY A 148 3.91 -3.76 20.62
CA GLY A 148 3.58 -2.62 21.49
C GLY A 148 4.57 -1.45 21.45
N ARG A 149 5.70 -1.56 20.73
CA ARG A 149 6.70 -0.49 20.58
C ARG A 149 6.35 0.48 19.45
N GLY A 150 6.95 1.66 19.50
CA GLY A 150 6.79 2.71 18.48
C GLY A 150 5.82 3.80 18.88
N LYS A 151 5.71 4.83 18.03
CA LYS A 151 4.79 5.94 18.24
C LYS A 151 3.36 5.48 17.94
N ILE A 152 2.49 5.61 18.92
CA ILE A 152 1.06 5.34 18.78
C ILE A 152 0.37 6.57 18.18
N THR A 153 -0.39 6.34 17.11
CA THR A 153 -1.31 7.31 16.50
C THR A 153 -2.72 6.73 16.54
N PRO A 154 -3.67 7.32 17.27
CA PRO A 154 -5.06 6.87 17.24
C PRO A 154 -5.68 7.23 15.89
N VAL A 155 -6.34 6.27 15.24
CA VAL A 155 -7.05 6.48 13.97
C VAL A 155 -8.51 6.03 14.10
N GLN A 156 -9.41 6.93 13.71
CA GLN A 156 -10.84 6.68 13.73
C GLN A 156 -11.26 6.07 12.39
N VAL A 157 -11.98 4.94 12.44
CA VAL A 157 -12.67 4.42 11.26
C VAL A 157 -13.83 5.35 10.94
N ARG A 158 -13.85 5.89 9.72
CA ARG A 158 -14.92 6.75 9.23
C ARG A 158 -16.10 5.90 8.78
N TRP A 159 -17.28 6.49 8.81
CA TRP A 159 -18.49 5.83 8.32
C TRP A 159 -18.38 5.33 6.88
N SER A 160 -17.56 5.99 6.05
CA SER A 160 -17.34 5.65 4.63
C SER A 160 -16.22 4.65 4.37
N ASP A 161 -15.49 4.21 5.41
CA ASP A 161 -14.32 3.34 5.22
C ASP A 161 -14.69 1.87 4.99
N PRO A 162 -15.75 1.32 5.61
CA PRO A 162 -16.28 0.01 5.23
C PRO A 162 -16.82 -0.04 3.81
N ASP A 163 -16.55 -1.14 3.11
CA ASP A 163 -17.15 -1.42 1.81
C ASP A 163 -18.45 -2.25 1.94
N ARG A 164 -18.95 -2.77 0.82
CA ARG A 164 -20.21 -3.52 0.76
C ARG A 164 -20.19 -4.80 1.60
N TYR A 165 -19.03 -5.33 1.95
CA TYR A 165 -18.86 -6.48 2.82
C TYR A 165 -18.88 -6.11 4.31
N GLN A 166 -19.11 -4.83 4.63
CA GLN A 166 -19.18 -4.26 5.97
C GLN A 166 -17.87 -4.24 6.76
N HIS A 167 -16.76 -4.65 6.15
CA HIS A 167 -15.41 -4.46 6.70
C HIS A 167 -14.73 -3.27 6.02
N VAL A 168 -13.78 -2.65 6.73
CA VAL A 168 -12.95 -1.56 6.21
C VAL A 168 -12.28 -2.00 4.91
N ASN A 169 -12.43 -1.19 3.85
CA ASN A 169 -11.79 -1.48 2.58
C ASN A 169 -10.27 -1.49 2.72
N ASN A 170 -9.60 -2.46 2.09
CA ASN A 170 -8.14 -2.63 2.19
C ASN A 170 -7.34 -1.38 1.81
N VAL A 171 -7.84 -0.54 0.88
CA VAL A 171 -7.19 0.72 0.50
C VAL A 171 -7.14 1.69 1.69
N ARG A 172 -8.18 1.72 2.54
CA ARG A 172 -8.28 2.64 3.69
C ARG A 172 -7.28 2.33 4.80
N TYR A 173 -6.79 1.09 4.90
CA TYR A 173 -5.70 0.78 5.82
C TYR A 173 -4.44 1.59 5.50
N LEU A 174 -4.18 1.87 4.22
CA LEU A 174 -3.02 2.67 3.83
C LEU A 174 -3.18 4.15 4.20
N ASP A 175 -4.41 4.67 4.32
CA ASP A 175 -4.67 5.99 4.89
C ASP A 175 -4.25 6.03 6.37
N TYR A 176 -4.55 4.97 7.13
CA TYR A 176 -4.14 4.84 8.53
C TYR A 176 -2.61 4.70 8.69
N VAL A 177 -1.98 3.89 7.83
CA VAL A 177 -0.51 3.76 7.78
C VAL A 177 0.14 5.10 7.43
N LEU A 178 -0.42 5.86 6.49
CA LEU A 178 0.02 7.20 6.15
C LEU A 178 -0.07 8.13 7.37
N ALA A 179 -1.19 8.11 8.09
CA ALA A 179 -1.38 8.94 9.29
C ALA A 179 -0.33 8.63 10.36
N GLY A 180 -0.14 7.35 10.69
CA GLY A 180 0.86 6.93 11.68
C GLY A 180 2.30 7.28 11.27
N ARG A 181 2.63 7.13 9.98
CA ARG A 181 3.93 7.54 9.42
C ARG A 181 4.18 9.04 9.55
N VAL A 182 3.20 9.87 9.17
CA VAL A 182 3.34 11.34 9.21
C VAL A 182 3.46 11.81 10.65
N ASP A 183 2.64 11.30 11.57
CA ASP A 183 2.72 11.63 12.99
C ASP A 183 4.07 11.21 13.59
N MET A 184 4.49 9.96 13.40
CA MET A 184 5.75 9.46 13.94
C MET A 184 6.96 10.25 13.44
N THR A 185 7.06 10.48 12.12
CA THR A 185 8.22 11.19 11.56
C THR A 185 8.25 12.65 11.99
N SER A 186 7.10 13.33 12.03
CA SER A 186 7.01 14.72 12.52
C SER A 186 7.31 14.83 14.02
N HIS A 187 6.96 13.79 14.79
CA HIS A 187 7.30 13.69 16.21
C HIS A 187 8.79 13.44 16.43
N ALA A 188 9.43 12.64 15.58
CA ALA A 188 10.86 12.39 15.64
C ALA A 188 11.66 13.69 15.41
N ASP A 189 11.38 14.39 14.30
CA ASP A 189 12.00 15.67 13.98
C ASP A 189 10.98 16.57 13.26
N PRO A 190 10.69 17.79 13.78
CA PRO A 190 9.74 18.72 13.14
C PRO A 190 10.07 19.08 11.69
N SER A 191 11.34 18.98 11.27
CA SER A 191 11.75 19.20 9.87
C SER A 191 11.25 18.11 8.92
N MET A 192 10.78 16.97 9.44
CA MET A 192 10.15 15.91 8.66
C MET A 192 8.65 16.15 8.40
N ALA A 193 8.08 17.22 8.97
CA ALA A 193 6.69 17.60 8.71
C ALA A 193 6.48 17.92 7.23
N ARG A 194 5.43 17.34 6.63
CA ARG A 194 5.13 17.50 5.19
C ARG A 194 4.55 18.86 4.81
N VAL A 195 4.23 19.70 5.81
CA VAL A 195 3.55 20.99 5.63
C VAL A 195 4.54 22.16 5.62
N ALA A 196 5.85 21.92 5.60
CA ALA A 196 6.85 22.97 5.39
C ALA A 196 6.89 23.41 3.90
N MET A 197 5.73 23.79 3.34
CA MET A 197 5.63 24.43 2.05
C MET A 197 6.27 25.81 2.13
N GLY A 198 7.42 25.99 1.46
CA GLY A 198 8.07 27.30 1.31
C GLY A 198 9.51 27.40 1.84
N ASN A 199 10.07 26.36 2.47
CA ASN A 199 11.50 26.32 2.75
C ASN A 199 12.23 25.52 1.66
N ALA A 200 12.91 26.21 0.74
CA ALA A 200 13.67 25.60 -0.35
C ALA A 200 14.79 24.65 0.14
N ASP A 201 15.28 24.85 1.36
CA ASP A 201 16.34 24.02 1.96
C ASP A 201 15.78 22.79 2.71
N ALA A 202 14.45 22.66 2.83
CA ALA A 202 13.83 21.52 3.51
C ALA A 202 13.94 20.25 2.66
N ALA A 203 14.35 19.16 3.30
CA ALA A 203 14.38 17.85 2.66
C ALA A 203 12.97 17.42 2.23
N ARG A 204 12.87 16.89 1.01
CA ARG A 204 11.67 16.17 0.56
C ARG A 204 11.74 14.73 1.04
N TRP A 205 10.61 14.19 1.44
CA TRP A 205 10.50 12.81 1.91
C TRP A 205 9.62 12.01 0.95
N LEU A 206 10.26 11.25 0.08
CA LEU A 206 9.58 10.44 -0.93
C LEU A 206 9.35 9.03 -0.41
N ILE A 207 8.27 8.39 -0.84
CA ILE A 207 8.02 6.98 -0.54
C ILE A 207 8.51 6.18 -1.73
N ALA A 208 9.51 5.34 -1.52
CA ALA A 208 10.04 4.47 -2.58
C ALA A 208 9.32 3.12 -2.61
N ARG A 209 8.77 2.68 -1.47
CA ARG A 209 8.15 1.36 -1.31
C ARG A 209 7.13 1.36 -0.18
N GLN A 210 5.99 0.70 -0.39
CA GLN A 210 4.94 0.45 0.59
C GLN A 210 4.46 -1.00 0.47
N ASP A 211 4.69 -1.78 1.52
CA ASP A 211 4.17 -3.14 1.65
C ASP A 211 3.16 -3.18 2.80
N ILE A 212 2.13 -4.01 2.69
CA ILE A 212 1.14 -4.23 3.73
C ILE A 212 0.59 -5.66 3.65
N ASP A 213 0.52 -6.32 4.80
CA ASP A 213 -0.16 -7.59 5.02
C ASP A 213 -1.43 -7.34 5.83
N TYR A 214 -2.56 -7.82 5.32
CA TYR A 214 -3.86 -7.73 5.97
C TYR A 214 -4.10 -9.03 6.74
N LEU A 215 -4.16 -8.94 8.07
CA LEU A 215 -4.20 -10.11 8.95
C LEU A 215 -5.62 -10.38 9.45
N VAL A 216 -6.32 -9.34 9.91
CA VAL A 216 -7.68 -9.43 10.45
C VAL A 216 -8.50 -8.24 9.95
N GLN A 217 -9.73 -8.52 9.54
CA GLN A 217 -10.66 -7.49 9.09
C GLN A 217 -10.98 -6.50 10.22
N MET A 218 -10.90 -5.21 9.91
CA MET A 218 -11.36 -4.14 10.78
C MET A 218 -12.82 -3.86 10.47
N MET A 219 -13.63 -3.74 11.50
CA MET A 219 -15.03 -3.34 11.39
C MET A 219 -15.19 -1.86 11.77
N PHE A 220 -16.30 -1.27 11.37
CA PHE A 220 -16.66 0.05 11.89
C PHE A 220 -16.85 -0.01 13.41
N ARG A 221 -16.24 0.94 14.11
CA ARG A 221 -16.43 1.19 15.55
C ARG A 221 -16.18 2.66 15.86
N LEU A 222 -16.67 3.11 17.02
CA LEU A 222 -16.54 4.51 17.45
C LEU A 222 -15.23 4.79 18.18
N GLU A 223 -14.60 3.78 18.76
CA GLU A 223 -13.29 3.94 19.38
C GLU A 223 -12.19 3.78 18.32
N PRO A 224 -11.08 4.53 18.45
CA PRO A 224 -10.01 4.48 17.47
C PRO A 224 -9.21 3.18 17.60
N PHE A 225 -8.70 2.70 16.46
CA PHE A 225 -7.59 1.76 16.45
C PHE A 225 -6.27 2.49 16.73
N HIS A 226 -5.26 1.76 17.17
CA HIS A 226 -3.91 2.30 17.35
C HIS A 226 -3.01 1.89 16.19
N VAL A 227 -2.43 2.90 15.52
CA VAL A 227 -1.36 2.70 14.53
C VAL A 227 -0.03 2.92 15.22
N LEU A 228 0.70 1.84 15.46
CA LEU A 228 2.05 1.87 16.01
C LEU A 228 3.02 1.99 14.85
N THR A 229 3.91 2.98 14.87
CA THR A 229 4.93 3.15 13.82
C THR A 229 6.30 3.40 14.45
N ALA A 230 7.34 2.73 13.93
CA ALA A 230 8.72 2.94 14.37
C ALA A 230 9.71 2.81 13.21
N PRO A 231 10.83 3.54 13.22
CA PRO A 231 11.97 3.22 12.37
C PRO A 231 12.57 1.89 12.81
N VAL A 232 12.87 1.02 11.84
CA VAL A 232 13.50 -0.29 12.07
C VAL A 232 14.84 -0.42 11.35
N HIS A 233 15.12 0.46 10.38
CA HIS A 233 16.40 0.56 9.71
C HIS A 233 16.66 1.99 9.22
N LEU A 234 17.90 2.45 9.36
CA LEU A 234 18.37 3.75 8.86
C LEU A 234 19.54 3.51 7.89
N GLY A 235 19.30 3.74 6.60
CA GLY A 235 20.33 3.79 5.58
C GLY A 235 20.97 5.17 5.49
N THR A 236 21.83 5.41 4.49
CA THR A 236 22.47 6.72 4.29
C THR A 236 21.47 7.81 3.90
N SER A 237 20.54 7.49 2.99
CA SER A 237 19.53 8.39 2.41
C SER A 237 18.10 7.89 2.59
N SER A 238 17.89 6.83 3.39
CA SER A 238 16.60 6.16 3.50
C SER A 238 16.31 5.66 4.90
N ILE A 239 15.02 5.48 5.19
CA ILE A 239 14.49 4.95 6.44
C ILE A 239 13.52 3.83 6.09
N VAL A 240 13.61 2.70 6.77
CA VAL A 240 12.55 1.68 6.76
C VAL A 240 11.74 1.84 8.02
N LEU A 241 10.43 2.00 7.86
CA LEU A 241 9.46 2.05 8.93
C LEU A 241 8.67 0.75 8.97
N ALA A 242 8.45 0.23 10.17
CA ALA A 242 7.45 -0.78 10.43
C ALA A 242 6.22 -0.12 11.04
N THR A 243 5.04 -0.63 10.68
CA THR A 243 3.76 -0.17 11.19
C THR A 243 2.87 -1.36 11.53
N GLU A 244 2.20 -1.31 12.68
CA GLU A 244 1.18 -2.27 13.09
C GLU A 244 -0.12 -1.51 13.39
N ILE A 245 -1.25 -1.98 12.84
CA ILE A 245 -2.58 -1.49 13.21
C ILE A 245 -3.16 -2.46 14.22
N VAL A 246 -3.48 -1.97 15.41
CA VAL A 246 -3.81 -2.79 16.58
C VAL A 246 -5.13 -2.31 17.18
N ASP A 247 -6.00 -3.24 17.55
CA ASP A 247 -7.15 -2.93 18.40
C ASP A 247 -6.65 -2.77 19.86
N PRO A 248 -6.85 -1.60 20.49
CA PRO A 248 -6.35 -1.38 21.85
C PRO A 248 -7.07 -2.20 22.92
N ASP A 249 -8.26 -2.74 22.65
CA ASP A 249 -9.05 -3.44 23.67
C ASP A 249 -8.61 -4.88 23.86
N ASP A 250 -8.21 -5.57 22.79
CA ASP A 250 -7.79 -6.98 22.81
C ASP A 250 -6.33 -7.21 22.37
N GLY A 251 -5.67 -6.18 21.82
CA GLY A 251 -4.29 -6.25 21.34
C GLY A 251 -4.11 -6.96 20.00
N ILE A 252 -5.19 -7.29 19.28
CA ILE A 252 -5.12 -7.98 17.99
C ILE A 252 -4.50 -7.04 16.93
N VAL A 253 -3.51 -7.57 16.21
CA VAL A 253 -2.88 -6.88 15.08
C VAL A 253 -3.69 -7.16 13.81
N HIS A 254 -4.33 -6.12 13.27
CA HIS A 254 -5.15 -6.19 12.07
C HIS A 254 -4.36 -6.11 10.78
N ALA A 255 -3.26 -5.35 10.77
CA ALA A 255 -2.37 -5.25 9.62
C ALA A 255 -0.93 -4.92 10.03
N LYS A 256 0.01 -5.37 9.19
CA LYS A 256 1.43 -5.05 9.31
C LYS A 256 1.90 -4.39 8.02
N ALA A 257 2.55 -3.25 8.12
CA ALA A 257 3.02 -2.50 6.96
C ALA A 257 4.50 -2.13 7.08
N ARG A 258 5.16 -2.00 5.92
CA ARG A 258 6.55 -1.57 5.81
C ARG A 258 6.65 -0.46 4.78
N THR A 259 7.28 0.64 5.17
CA THR A 259 7.44 1.81 4.30
C THR A 259 8.91 2.16 4.16
N VAL A 260 9.39 2.34 2.93
CA VAL A 260 10.72 2.91 2.68
C VAL A 260 10.55 4.37 2.31
N LEU A 261 11.01 5.23 3.21
CA LEU A 261 11.13 6.67 2.98
C LEU A 261 12.54 7.00 2.48
N VAL A 262 12.62 7.91 1.52
CA VAL A 262 13.87 8.40 0.95
C VAL A 262 13.94 9.91 1.17
N CYS A 263 15.06 10.36 1.70
CA CYS A 263 15.38 11.77 1.80
C CYS A 263 15.87 12.26 0.43
N ALA A 264 15.25 13.30 -0.09
CA ALA A 264 15.53 13.86 -1.40
C ALA A 264 15.64 15.39 -1.35
N ASP A 265 16.30 15.96 -2.36
CA ASP A 265 16.30 17.39 -2.62
C ASP A 265 15.00 17.84 -3.32
N GLU A 266 14.93 19.12 -3.69
CA GLU A 266 13.78 19.70 -4.38
C GLU A 266 13.54 19.08 -5.77
N ALA A 267 14.60 18.65 -6.46
CA ALA A 267 14.52 17.98 -7.74
C ALA A 267 14.16 16.49 -7.63
N GLY A 268 14.07 15.94 -6.42
CA GLY A 268 13.78 14.54 -6.15
C GLY A 268 15.02 13.62 -6.15
N HIS A 269 16.23 14.18 -6.24
CA HIS A 269 17.45 13.39 -6.14
C HIS A 269 17.71 12.98 -4.69
N LYS A 270 18.14 11.74 -4.51
CA LYS A 270 18.47 11.20 -3.19
C LYS A 270 19.59 12.00 -2.54
N ARG A 271 19.44 12.33 -1.26
CA ARG A 271 20.47 12.96 -0.42
C ARG A 271 20.60 12.25 0.92
N PRO A 272 21.75 12.38 1.61
CA PRO A 272 21.88 11.85 2.96
C PRO A 272 20.82 12.42 3.91
N LEU A 273 20.42 11.63 4.92
CA LEU A 273 19.58 12.13 6.01
C LEU A 273 20.29 13.32 6.69
N PRO A 274 19.58 14.42 7.01
CA PRO A 274 20.12 15.46 7.87
C PRO A 274 20.55 14.89 9.23
N ASP A 275 21.67 15.37 9.77
CA ASP A 275 22.26 14.84 11.02
C ASP A 275 21.28 14.91 12.20
N ALA A 276 20.53 16.00 12.32
CA ALA A 276 19.50 16.18 13.34
C ALA A 276 18.39 15.11 13.24
N ALA A 277 17.86 14.90 12.04
CA ALA A 277 16.83 13.91 11.78
C ALA A 277 17.35 12.48 12.02
N ARG A 278 18.58 12.17 11.58
CA ARG A 278 19.22 10.88 11.86
C ARG A 278 19.32 10.65 13.37
N ALA A 279 19.91 11.59 14.11
CA ALA A 279 20.09 11.46 15.56
C ALA A 279 18.76 11.35 16.32
N ALA A 280 17.69 11.98 15.83
CA ALA A 280 16.36 11.84 16.38
C ALA A 280 15.74 10.45 16.12
N LEU A 281 15.84 9.96 14.89
CA LEU A 281 15.33 8.64 14.48
C LEU A 281 16.07 7.49 15.17
N GLU A 282 17.38 7.64 15.41
CA GLU A 282 18.20 6.65 16.14
C GLU A 282 17.67 6.39 17.55
N LYS A 283 17.12 7.41 18.23
CA LYS A 283 16.51 7.26 19.57
C LYS A 283 15.22 6.47 19.57
N LEU A 284 14.53 6.42 18.42
CA LEU A 284 13.26 5.72 18.23
C LEU A 284 13.45 4.37 17.52
N LEU A 285 14.70 4.03 17.15
CA LEU A 285 15.02 2.86 16.37
C LEU A 285 14.63 1.59 17.13
N THR A 286 13.78 0.80 16.50
CA THR A 286 13.32 -0.48 17.02
C THR A 286 14.07 -1.58 16.28
N THR A 287 15.16 -2.04 16.88
CA THR A 287 15.85 -3.26 16.42
C THR A 287 15.24 -4.50 17.09
N GLN A 288 15.55 -5.69 16.55
CA GLN A 288 15.19 -6.96 17.19
C GLN A 288 15.55 -6.96 18.67
#